data_AF-A0A9X9PRN9-F1
#
_entry.id   AF-A0A9X9PRN9-F1
#
_cell.length_a   1.000
_cell.length_b   1.000
_cell.length_c   1.000
_cell.angle_alpha   90.00
_cell.angle_beta   90.00
_cell.angle_gamma   90.00
#
_symmetry.space_group_name_H-M   'P 1'
#
loop_
_entity.id
_entity.type
_entity.pdbx_description
1 polymer ?
#
loop_
_entity_poly.entity_id
_entity_poly.type
_entity_poly.pdbx_seq_one_letter_code
_entity_poly.pdbx_strand_id
1 'polypeptide(L)'
;MNQTANDFETTTQPGDNVLFLTQRDLSLTVPINFVTNPSVSLTAACFSQLNYGDDEDFNTCFRNLMDMGFRRIQIDLYWEEDTGIFSFCPVKISNISTSLVPTPIPPDILGTTTAKLSSSPTASTVVLDAPADNSIFLSTSKSPTLPTTYKANTSVINIGPYVCSSSLNLKLFVIKLLNYLKDSDSVLEARILYIILNLHAAASVNETGLLETNPNTLPSPQNLVGQAFSANLSEYFYTPNDLQSDRVNLNESWYKVNPRYLTTHDYYTETIDKDGIASSIDGWPAESYIEFVLHKRLLLGWGSIDPQMSAYNLSGDSDIIFPSGYLSNEILETDVEQLNQGCLWPSDRPEINPSNLSWAIMTTPSNEEHPPFNQESKNEHHKKLPNLT
;
A
#
# COMPACT_ATOMS: atom_id res chain seq x y z
N MET A 1 42.97 -2.25 -15.06
CA MET A 1 42.80 -3.68 -15.40
C MET A 1 43.08 -4.48 -14.15
N ASN A 2 42.18 -5.15 -13.45
CA ASN A 2 40.73 -5.26 -13.46
C ASN A 2 40.35 -5.46 -11.99
N GLN A 3 39.42 -4.65 -11.49
CA GLN A 3 38.79 -4.86 -10.19
C GLN A 3 37.46 -5.53 -10.51
N THR A 4 37.36 -6.84 -10.27
CA THR A 4 36.13 -7.60 -10.41
C THR A 4 35.26 -7.37 -9.18
N ALA A 5 34.08 -6.82 -9.43
CA ALA A 5 32.99 -6.68 -8.47
C ALA A 5 32.52 -8.06 -8.00
N ASN A 6 32.28 -8.17 -6.69
CA ASN A 6 31.53 -9.27 -6.11
C ASN A 6 30.06 -8.86 -6.13
N ASP A 7 29.30 -9.41 -7.07
CA ASP A 7 27.84 -9.40 -7.03
C ASP A 7 27.39 -10.34 -5.92
N PHE A 8 26.70 -9.79 -4.92
CA PHE A 8 26.00 -10.56 -3.89
C PHE A 8 24.62 -10.93 -4.46
N GLU A 9 24.56 -12.06 -5.14
CA GLU A 9 23.32 -12.65 -5.63
C GLU A 9 22.58 -13.26 -4.42
N THR A 10 21.52 -12.61 -3.96
CA THR A 10 20.67 -13.10 -2.87
C THR A 10 19.94 -14.36 -3.35
N THR A 11 20.54 -15.51 -3.12
CA THR A 11 19.93 -16.80 -3.44
C THR A 11 18.82 -17.09 -2.43
N THR A 12 17.57 -16.92 -2.83
CA THR A 12 16.39 -17.39 -2.09
C THR A 12 16.54 -18.90 -1.84
N GLN A 13 16.46 -19.33 -0.57
CA GLN A 13 16.67 -20.73 -0.25
C GLN A 13 15.55 -21.61 -0.85
N PRO A 14 15.87 -22.81 -1.37
CA PRO A 14 14.89 -23.71 -2.00
C PRO A 14 13.69 -24.09 -1.11
N GLY A 15 13.82 -23.95 0.22
CA GLY A 15 12.75 -24.27 1.18
C GLY A 15 11.64 -23.21 1.25
N ASP A 16 11.96 -21.95 1.02
CA ASP A 16 11.01 -20.84 1.19
C ASP A 16 9.94 -20.88 0.10
N ASN A 17 10.35 -21.10 -1.15
CA ASN A 17 9.42 -21.25 -2.29
C ASN A 17 8.46 -22.42 -2.10
N VAL A 18 8.92 -23.56 -1.55
CA VAL A 18 8.06 -24.72 -1.29
C VAL A 18 7.05 -24.43 -0.17
N LEU A 19 7.46 -23.71 0.87
CA LEU A 19 6.58 -23.31 1.97
C LEU A 19 5.47 -22.36 1.48
N PHE A 20 5.83 -21.30 0.73
CA PHE A 20 4.87 -20.32 0.20
C PHE A 20 3.87 -20.95 -0.77
N LEU A 21 4.32 -21.88 -1.63
CA LEU A 21 3.43 -22.59 -2.55
C LEU A 21 2.50 -23.56 -1.83
N THR A 22 2.97 -24.24 -0.78
CA THR A 22 2.13 -25.14 0.02
C THR A 22 1.06 -24.38 0.79
N GLN A 23 1.42 -23.25 1.42
CA GLN A 23 0.45 -22.42 2.12
C GLN A 23 -0.62 -21.87 1.18
N ARG A 24 -0.21 -21.39 0.00
CA ARG A 24 -1.14 -20.93 -1.04
C ARG A 24 -2.09 -22.05 -1.46
N ASP A 25 -1.56 -23.23 -1.78
CA ASP A 25 -2.37 -24.34 -2.28
C ASP A 25 -3.41 -24.82 -1.23
N LEU A 26 -3.11 -24.64 0.07
CA LEU A 26 -4.06 -24.90 1.16
C LEU A 26 -5.12 -23.81 1.33
N SER A 27 -4.83 -22.54 1.01
CA SER A 27 -5.78 -21.43 1.16
C SER A 27 -6.71 -21.25 -0.05
N LEU A 28 -6.39 -21.86 -1.21
CA LEU A 28 -7.11 -21.61 -2.47
C LEU A 28 -8.63 -21.81 -2.39
N THR A 29 -9.12 -22.78 -1.62
CA THR A 29 -10.57 -23.07 -1.49
C THR A 29 -11.16 -22.59 -0.17
N VAL A 30 -10.34 -22.06 0.73
CA VAL A 30 -10.80 -21.46 1.99
C VAL A 30 -11.33 -20.06 1.69
N PRO A 31 -12.53 -19.68 2.18
CA PRO A 31 -13.03 -18.33 1.96
C PRO A 31 -12.05 -17.27 2.46
N ILE A 32 -11.95 -16.16 1.72
CA ILE A 32 -10.92 -15.15 1.95
C ILE A 32 -10.99 -14.49 3.34
N ASN A 33 -12.14 -14.51 4.01
CA ASN A 33 -12.30 -13.99 5.36
C ASN A 33 -11.78 -14.93 6.46
N PHE A 34 -11.44 -16.18 6.13
CA PHE A 34 -10.82 -17.17 7.03
C PHE A 34 -9.34 -17.41 6.74
N VAL A 35 -8.80 -16.80 5.68
CA VAL A 35 -7.37 -16.86 5.36
C VAL A 35 -6.61 -15.80 6.16
N THR A 36 -5.67 -16.24 7.00
CA THR A 36 -4.86 -15.35 7.84
C THR A 36 -3.59 -14.91 7.12
N ASN A 37 -3.50 -13.62 6.81
CA ASN A 37 -2.36 -12.96 6.19
C ASN A 37 -1.81 -11.86 7.12
N PRO A 38 -0.48 -11.71 7.23
CA PRO A 38 0.12 -10.64 8.01
C PRO A 38 -0.25 -9.27 7.41
N SER A 39 -0.46 -8.30 8.30
CA SER A 39 -0.71 -6.90 7.95
C SER A 39 0.49 -6.02 8.30
N VAL A 40 0.73 -4.99 7.49
CA VAL A 40 1.80 -4.00 7.71
C VAL A 40 1.25 -2.58 7.62
N SER A 41 1.72 -1.70 8.50
CA SER A 41 1.56 -0.24 8.32
C SER A 41 2.61 0.25 7.34
N LEU A 42 2.16 0.78 6.21
CA LEU A 42 3.06 1.32 5.18
C LEU A 42 3.88 2.50 5.73
N THR A 43 3.27 3.30 6.61
CA THR A 43 3.94 4.43 7.24
C THR A 43 5.08 3.99 8.14
N ALA A 44 4.84 3.01 9.01
CA ALA A 44 5.88 2.48 9.90
C ALA A 44 7.01 1.79 9.11
N ALA A 45 6.67 1.05 8.05
CA ALA A 45 7.63 0.27 7.29
C ALA A 45 8.46 1.11 6.30
N CYS A 46 7.85 2.06 5.58
CA CYS A 46 8.51 2.76 4.47
C CYS A 46 8.87 4.21 4.76
N PHE A 47 8.32 4.83 5.80
CA PHE A 47 8.59 6.24 6.13
C PHE A 47 9.32 6.38 7.46
N SER A 48 10.36 5.56 7.64
CA SER A 48 11.22 5.63 8.82
C SER A 48 11.86 7.02 8.95
N GLN A 49 12.10 7.45 10.19
CA GLN A 49 12.69 8.76 10.50
C GLN A 49 11.90 9.95 9.93
N LEU A 50 10.60 9.78 9.69
CA LEU A 50 9.71 10.82 9.17
C LEU A 50 10.13 11.33 7.78
N ASN A 51 10.74 10.44 6.98
CA ASN A 51 11.16 10.73 5.62
C ASN A 51 10.13 10.25 4.59
N TYR A 52 9.54 11.22 3.91
CA TYR A 52 8.54 11.14 2.84
C TYR A 52 9.06 11.86 1.57
N GLY A 53 10.37 12.02 1.45
CA GLY A 53 11.01 12.81 0.39
C GLY A 53 11.35 12.03 -0.87
N ASP A 54 11.47 10.70 -0.79
CA ASP A 54 12.04 9.88 -1.86
C ASP A 54 11.05 8.84 -2.39
N ASP A 55 10.61 9.05 -3.65
CA ASP A 55 9.70 8.16 -4.36
C ASP A 55 10.35 6.82 -4.77
N GLU A 56 11.68 6.80 -4.98
CA GLU A 56 12.43 5.59 -5.36
C GLU A 56 12.61 4.68 -4.15
N ASP A 57 12.96 5.25 -3.01
CA ASP A 57 13.03 4.53 -1.73
C ASP A 57 11.66 3.95 -1.37
N PHE A 58 10.60 4.75 -1.52
CA PHE A 58 9.23 4.28 -1.31
C PHE A 58 8.88 3.08 -2.20
N ASN A 59 9.17 3.17 -3.50
CA ASN A 59 8.88 2.08 -4.44
C ASN A 59 9.66 0.80 -4.11
N THR A 60 10.91 0.94 -3.70
CA THR A 60 11.76 -0.19 -3.30
C THR A 60 11.21 -0.83 -2.03
N CYS A 61 10.88 -0.04 -1.00
CA CYS A 61 10.27 -0.53 0.23
C CYS A 61 8.94 -1.26 -0.05
N PHE A 62 8.04 -0.63 -0.81
CA PHE A 62 6.74 -1.21 -1.15
C PHE A 62 6.87 -2.56 -1.87
N ARG A 63 7.80 -2.67 -2.83
CA ARG A 63 8.08 -3.95 -3.51
C ARG A 63 8.63 -5.01 -2.55
N ASN A 64 9.58 -4.64 -1.71
CA ASN A 64 10.12 -5.56 -0.70
C ASN A 64 9.04 -6.10 0.23
N LEU A 65 8.08 -5.26 0.66
CA LEU A 65 6.95 -5.73 1.47
C LEU A 65 6.09 -6.77 0.74
N MET A 66 5.83 -6.55 -0.55
CA MET A 66 5.10 -7.52 -1.36
C MET A 66 5.89 -8.84 -1.53
N ASP A 67 7.19 -8.75 -1.79
CA ASP A 67 8.07 -9.90 -1.97
C ASP A 67 8.24 -10.70 -0.66
N MET A 68 8.17 -10.04 0.48
CA MET A 68 8.11 -10.67 1.81
C MET A 68 6.75 -11.35 2.10
N GLY A 69 5.76 -11.18 1.22
CA GLY A 69 4.46 -11.83 1.32
C GLY A 69 3.40 -11.06 2.10
N PHE A 70 3.61 -9.77 2.39
CA PHE A 70 2.55 -8.94 2.96
C PHE A 70 1.44 -8.73 1.93
N ARG A 71 0.23 -9.15 2.29
CA ARG A 71 -0.96 -9.01 1.42
C ARG A 71 -1.96 -8.00 1.96
N ARG A 72 -1.81 -7.57 3.22
CA ARG A 72 -2.67 -6.57 3.86
C ARG A 72 -1.83 -5.37 4.22
N ILE A 73 -2.18 -4.22 3.67
CA ILE A 73 -1.40 -3.00 3.82
C ILE A 73 -2.34 -1.91 4.33
N GLN A 74 -1.97 -1.34 5.47
CA GLN A 74 -2.61 -0.15 6.00
C GLN A 74 -1.86 1.07 5.49
N ILE A 75 -2.58 2.04 4.93
CA ILE A 75 -2.00 3.27 4.42
C ILE A 75 -2.67 4.48 5.07
N ASP A 76 -1.86 5.44 5.49
CA ASP A 76 -2.32 6.70 6.05
C ASP A 76 -2.33 7.76 4.95
N LEU A 77 -3.52 8.32 4.68
CA LEU A 77 -3.73 9.33 3.65
C LEU A 77 -4.09 10.66 4.30
N TYR A 78 -3.30 11.68 4.01
CA TYR A 78 -3.48 13.03 4.53
C TYR A 78 -4.09 13.93 3.46
N TRP A 79 -5.26 14.48 3.76
CA TRP A 79 -5.94 15.43 2.88
C TRP A 79 -5.25 16.79 2.93
N GLU A 80 -4.78 17.24 1.77
CA GLU A 80 -4.18 18.56 1.61
C GLU A 80 -5.14 19.49 0.85
N GLU A 81 -5.79 20.37 1.59
CA GLU A 81 -6.77 21.33 1.07
C GLU A 81 -6.19 22.25 -0.02
N ASP A 82 -4.96 22.75 0.14
CA ASP A 82 -4.35 23.72 -0.78
C ASP A 82 -4.10 23.13 -2.18
N THR A 83 -3.78 21.83 -2.25
CA THR A 83 -3.44 21.12 -3.48
C THR A 83 -4.62 20.27 -3.98
N GLY A 84 -5.61 20.02 -3.14
CA GLY A 84 -6.79 19.22 -3.45
C GLY A 84 -6.48 17.75 -3.70
N ILE A 85 -5.40 17.22 -3.11
CA ILE A 85 -4.96 15.84 -3.26
C ILE A 85 -4.71 15.17 -1.90
N PHE A 86 -4.74 13.84 -1.89
CA PHE A 86 -4.26 13.04 -0.76
C PHE A 86 -2.77 12.75 -0.91
N SER A 87 -2.00 13.06 0.13
CA SER A 87 -0.57 12.78 0.23
C SER A 87 -0.28 11.76 1.34
N PHE A 88 0.96 11.25 1.39
CA PHE A 88 1.43 10.42 2.51
C PHE A 88 2.10 11.24 3.62
N CYS A 89 2.49 12.49 3.32
CA CYS A 89 3.14 13.36 4.28
C CYS A 89 2.10 13.88 5.30
N PRO A 90 2.35 13.75 6.63
CA PRO A 90 1.40 14.19 7.65
C PRO A 90 1.16 15.70 7.73
N VAL A 91 1.99 16.49 7.05
CA VAL A 91 1.98 17.95 7.12
C VAL A 91 1.68 18.59 5.77
N LYS A 92 1.08 19.78 5.79
CA LYS A 92 0.78 20.55 4.59
C LYS A 92 2.06 20.96 3.88
N ILE A 93 2.16 20.62 2.60
CA ILE A 93 3.21 21.01 1.67
C ILE A 93 2.68 22.24 0.92
N SER A 94 2.52 23.36 1.63
CA SER A 94 2.26 24.61 0.93
C SER A 94 3.39 24.86 -0.08
N ASN A 95 3.10 25.55 -1.20
CA ASN A 95 4.14 26.14 -2.04
C ASN A 95 4.85 27.24 -1.23
N ILE A 96 5.66 26.85 -0.25
CA ILE A 96 6.47 27.75 0.56
C ILE A 96 7.52 28.29 -0.42
N SER A 97 7.21 29.43 -1.05
CA SER A 97 8.27 30.33 -1.51
C SER A 97 9.16 30.58 -0.30
N THR A 98 10.35 30.00 -0.34
CA THR A 98 11.46 30.18 0.58
C THR A 98 11.40 31.47 1.39
N SER A 99 11.36 31.37 2.72
CA SER A 99 12.32 32.04 3.62
C SER A 99 11.74 32.16 5.03
N LEU A 100 12.03 31.17 5.87
CA LEU A 100 12.33 31.44 7.28
C LEU A 100 13.82 31.14 7.47
N VAL A 101 14.66 32.02 6.93
CA VAL A 101 16.06 32.14 7.36
C VAL A 101 16.06 32.87 8.71
N PRO A 102 16.66 32.33 9.78
CA PRO A 102 17.00 33.15 10.93
C PRO A 102 18.31 33.90 10.63
N THR A 103 18.24 35.22 10.43
CA THR A 103 19.38 36.14 10.62
C THR A 103 18.84 37.48 11.17
N PRO A 104 19.51 38.13 12.13
CA PRO A 104 20.82 38.75 11.85
C PRO A 104 21.86 38.70 12.99
N ILE A 105 23.13 38.58 12.61
CA ILE A 105 24.25 39.14 13.37
C ILE A 105 25.17 39.86 12.37
N PRO A 106 25.39 41.18 12.50
CA PRO A 106 26.57 41.86 11.97
C PRO A 106 27.40 42.51 13.11
N PRO A 107 28.64 43.01 12.89
CA PRO A 107 29.44 43.10 11.65
C PRO A 107 30.91 42.60 11.77
N ASP A 108 31.59 42.26 10.67
CA ASP A 108 32.84 42.97 10.27
C ASP A 108 33.35 42.67 8.84
N ILE A 109 33.45 43.76 8.07
CA ILE A 109 34.35 44.24 7.02
C ILE A 109 35.40 43.29 6.36
N LEU A 110 35.31 43.08 5.03
CA LEU A 110 36.15 43.69 3.96
C LEU A 110 36.13 42.84 2.67
N GLY A 111 35.88 43.45 1.51
CA GLY A 111 36.25 42.82 0.22
C GLY A 111 35.28 43.05 -0.94
N THR A 112 35.24 44.29 -1.43
CA THR A 112 34.68 44.70 -2.73
C THR A 112 35.19 43.87 -3.91
N THR A 113 34.30 43.46 -4.82
CA THR A 113 34.33 43.92 -6.24
C THR A 113 33.05 43.55 -6.98
N THR A 114 32.55 44.55 -7.69
CA THR A 114 31.42 44.62 -8.62
C THR A 114 31.61 43.83 -9.93
N ALA A 115 30.54 43.24 -10.47
CA ALA A 115 30.29 43.21 -11.91
C ALA A 115 28.78 43.08 -12.21
N LYS A 116 28.33 43.90 -13.16
CA LYS A 116 26.94 44.17 -13.53
C LYS A 116 26.65 43.55 -14.91
N LEU A 117 25.37 43.23 -15.12
CA LEU A 117 24.66 42.73 -16.33
C LEU A 117 25.24 43.09 -17.72
N SER A 118 25.06 42.20 -18.72
CA SER A 118 24.03 42.36 -19.77
C SER A 118 24.33 41.58 -21.08
N SER A 119 23.24 41.14 -21.73
CA SER A 119 22.94 41.12 -23.18
C SER A 119 22.93 39.79 -23.96
N SER A 120 21.74 39.48 -24.50
CA SER A 120 21.50 38.69 -25.72
C SER A 120 22.06 39.40 -26.96
N PRO A 121 22.20 38.70 -28.10
CA PRO A 121 21.20 38.85 -29.16
C PRO A 121 20.88 37.56 -29.98
N THR A 122 19.97 37.77 -30.93
CA THR A 122 19.09 36.90 -31.70
C THR A 122 19.65 36.39 -33.06
N ALA A 123 19.00 35.34 -33.60
CA ALA A 123 18.54 35.15 -35.01
C ALA A 123 19.17 34.08 -35.95
N SER A 124 18.34 33.06 -36.26
CA SER A 124 17.77 32.64 -37.57
C SER A 124 18.56 31.92 -38.70
N THR A 125 17.93 30.85 -39.26
CA THR A 125 17.90 30.41 -40.70
C THR A 125 16.85 29.27 -40.88
N VAL A 126 15.66 29.47 -41.49
CA VAL A 126 15.16 29.30 -42.91
C VAL A 126 15.11 27.84 -43.44
N VAL A 127 13.97 27.11 -43.46
CA VAL A 127 12.78 26.96 -44.39
C VAL A 127 12.96 25.96 -45.58
N LEU A 128 11.93 25.08 -45.78
CA LEU A 128 11.25 24.60 -47.02
C LEU A 128 11.05 23.06 -47.02
N ASP A 129 10.02 22.43 -47.56
CA ASP A 129 8.56 22.62 -47.76
C ASP A 129 8.02 21.25 -48.26
N ALA A 130 6.72 21.00 -48.18
CA ALA A 130 6.04 19.70 -48.45
C ALA A 130 5.98 19.30 -49.95
N PRO A 131 5.41 18.12 -50.26
CA PRO A 131 4.04 18.15 -50.80
C PRO A 131 3.09 17.04 -50.27
N ALA A 132 1.80 17.33 -50.42
CA ALA A 132 0.65 16.53 -49.99
C ALA A 132 0.35 15.34 -50.92
N ASP A 133 -0.23 14.27 -50.36
CA ASP A 133 -1.13 13.40 -51.10
C ASP A 133 -2.27 12.87 -50.21
N ASN A 134 -3.47 12.82 -50.79
CA ASN A 134 -4.76 12.54 -50.17
C ASN A 134 -4.96 11.04 -49.93
N SER A 135 -5.31 10.62 -48.71
CA SER A 135 -6.15 9.43 -48.54
C SER A 135 -7.00 9.50 -47.27
N ILE A 136 -8.28 9.26 -47.47
CA ILE A 136 -9.37 9.23 -46.48
C ILE A 136 -9.31 7.89 -45.77
N PHE A 137 -9.10 7.87 -44.45
CA PHE A 137 -9.31 6.66 -43.63
C PHE A 137 -10.01 6.96 -42.30
N LEU A 138 -10.91 6.04 -41.97
CA LEU A 138 -11.99 6.07 -41.00
C LEU A 138 -11.54 6.32 -39.55
N SER A 139 -12.34 7.13 -38.86
CA SER A 139 -12.31 7.37 -37.42
C SER A 139 -12.44 6.07 -36.63
N THR A 140 -11.34 5.62 -36.04
CA THR A 140 -11.33 4.68 -34.90
C THR A 140 -10.87 5.46 -33.68
N SER A 141 -11.69 5.44 -32.64
CA SER A 141 -11.46 6.11 -31.37
C SER A 141 -10.19 5.56 -30.71
N LYS A 142 -9.10 6.34 -30.76
CA LYS A 142 -7.91 6.09 -29.94
C LYS A 142 -8.28 6.29 -28.47
N SER A 143 -8.18 5.22 -27.70
CA SER A 143 -8.02 5.30 -26.24
C SER A 143 -6.87 6.25 -25.90
N PRO A 144 -6.98 7.08 -24.86
CA PRO A 144 -5.90 7.97 -24.46
C PRO A 144 -4.74 7.13 -23.89
N THR A 145 -3.66 7.00 -24.67
CA THR A 145 -2.35 6.55 -24.16
C THR A 145 -1.80 7.62 -23.21
N LEU A 146 -1.71 7.29 -21.92
CA LEU A 146 -1.07 8.09 -20.89
C LEU A 146 0.46 7.87 -20.93
N PRO A 147 1.29 8.89 -20.63
CA PRO A 147 2.74 8.75 -20.60
C PRO A 147 3.21 7.77 -19.52
N THR A 148 3.98 6.76 -19.92
CA THR A 148 4.65 5.75 -19.06
C THR A 148 5.82 6.32 -18.24
N THR A 149 5.88 7.64 -18.05
CA THR A 149 6.95 8.31 -17.30
C THR A 149 6.37 9.52 -16.58
N TYR A 150 5.97 9.32 -15.33
CA TYR A 150 5.83 10.43 -14.39
C TYR A 150 7.25 10.83 -13.98
N LYS A 151 7.79 11.91 -14.56
CA LYS A 151 8.97 12.55 -13.99
C LYS A 151 8.54 13.24 -12.70
N ALA A 152 8.87 12.65 -11.57
CA ALA A 152 8.73 13.29 -10.28
C ALA A 152 9.55 14.59 -10.30
N ASN A 153 8.89 15.73 -10.18
CA ASN A 153 9.58 16.96 -9.83
C ASN A 153 9.86 16.86 -8.33
N THR A 154 10.93 16.19 -7.95
CA THR A 154 11.30 15.91 -6.55
C THR A 154 11.81 17.19 -5.87
N SER A 155 10.92 18.14 -5.60
CA SER A 155 11.20 19.21 -4.66
C SER A 155 10.98 18.65 -3.26
N VAL A 156 12.04 18.08 -2.68
CA VAL A 156 12.05 17.64 -1.29
C VAL A 156 12.13 18.88 -0.39
N ILE A 157 11.25 18.94 0.61
CA ILE A 157 11.10 20.09 1.51
C ILE A 157 11.12 19.58 2.95
N ASN A 158 11.88 20.26 3.81
CA ASN A 158 11.89 20.00 5.25
C ASN A 158 10.83 20.88 5.92
N ILE A 159 9.91 20.27 6.66
CA ILE A 159 8.80 20.94 7.35
C ILE A 159 8.76 20.42 8.79
N GLY A 160 9.36 21.18 9.71
CA GLY A 160 9.59 20.71 11.07
C GLY A 160 10.51 19.47 11.04
N PRO A 161 10.15 18.36 11.71
CA PRO A 161 10.93 17.12 11.67
C PRO A 161 10.66 16.26 10.42
N TYR A 162 9.72 16.65 9.56
CA TYR A 162 9.34 15.88 8.39
C TYR A 162 10.14 16.30 7.17
N VAL A 163 10.58 15.31 6.39
CA VAL A 163 11.12 15.51 5.04
C VAL A 163 10.02 15.08 4.08
N CYS A 164 9.45 16.00 3.29
CA CYS A 164 8.30 15.68 2.43
C CYS A 164 8.52 16.04 0.98
N SER A 165 7.92 15.27 0.09
CA SER A 165 7.83 15.56 -1.34
C SER A 165 6.38 15.61 -1.80
N SER A 166 6.07 16.55 -2.69
CA SER A 166 4.74 16.64 -3.32
C SER A 166 4.45 15.50 -4.30
N SER A 167 5.51 14.80 -4.76
CA SER A 167 5.39 13.63 -5.64
C SER A 167 4.87 12.38 -4.92
N LEU A 168 5.13 12.25 -3.63
CA LEU A 168 4.70 11.13 -2.80
C LEU A 168 3.25 11.30 -2.35
N ASN A 169 2.34 10.97 -3.27
CA ASN A 169 0.90 11.12 -3.11
C ASN A 169 0.12 9.89 -3.56
N LEU A 170 -1.20 9.88 -3.32
CA LEU A 170 -2.06 8.74 -3.64
C LEU A 170 -2.00 8.33 -5.12
N LYS A 171 -1.83 9.28 -6.05
CA LYS A 171 -1.72 8.98 -7.49
C LYS A 171 -0.46 8.19 -7.79
N LEU A 172 0.67 8.55 -7.17
CA LEU A 172 1.91 7.78 -7.30
C LEU A 172 1.71 6.35 -6.79
N PHE A 173 1.10 6.19 -5.60
CA PHE A 173 0.82 4.87 -5.04
C PHE A 173 -0.03 4.01 -5.96
N VAL A 174 -1.13 4.55 -6.50
CA VAL A 174 -1.99 3.83 -7.46
C VAL A 174 -1.20 3.36 -8.68
N ILE A 175 -0.29 4.20 -9.21
CA ILE A 175 0.58 3.82 -10.34
C ILE A 175 1.55 2.70 -9.95
N LYS A 176 2.18 2.79 -8.76
CA LYS A 176 3.11 1.75 -8.29
C LYS A 176 2.39 0.42 -8.03
N LEU A 177 1.20 0.48 -7.44
CA LEU A 177 0.34 -0.69 -7.22
C LEU A 177 -0.08 -1.33 -8.55
N LEU A 178 -0.47 -0.54 -9.55
CA LEU A 178 -0.79 -1.04 -10.88
C LEU A 178 0.41 -1.77 -11.51
N ASN A 179 1.60 -1.16 -11.44
CA ASN A 179 2.80 -1.77 -11.99
C ASN A 179 3.12 -3.10 -11.28
N TYR A 180 3.00 -3.15 -9.95
CA TYR A 180 3.16 -4.40 -9.21
C TYR A 180 2.15 -5.47 -9.65
N LEU A 181 0.87 -5.13 -9.78
CA LEU A 181 -0.16 -6.08 -10.21
C LEU A 181 0.13 -6.62 -11.61
N LYS A 182 0.59 -5.78 -12.54
CA LYS A 182 1.00 -6.18 -13.89
C LYS A 182 2.26 -7.04 -13.91
N ASP A 183 3.27 -6.66 -13.13
CA ASP A 183 4.54 -7.41 -13.06
C ASP A 183 4.32 -8.82 -12.47
N SER A 184 3.40 -8.93 -11.51
CA SER A 184 3.04 -10.18 -10.82
C SER A 184 1.84 -10.92 -11.45
N ASP A 185 1.46 -10.57 -12.68
CA ASP A 185 0.31 -11.17 -13.38
C ASP A 185 0.64 -12.56 -13.93
N SER A 186 0.92 -13.48 -13.02
CA SER A 186 1.22 -14.88 -13.31
C SER A 186 0.48 -15.80 -12.34
N VAL A 187 0.23 -17.04 -12.72
CA VAL A 187 -0.50 -18.00 -11.86
C VAL A 187 0.27 -18.30 -10.56
N LEU A 188 1.58 -18.04 -10.50
CA LEU A 188 2.41 -18.31 -9.32
C LEU A 188 2.52 -17.11 -8.38
N GLU A 189 2.53 -15.89 -8.93
CA GLU A 189 2.76 -14.65 -8.18
C GLU A 189 1.49 -13.81 -7.99
N ALA A 190 0.43 -14.11 -8.73
CA ALA A 190 -0.86 -13.47 -8.53
C ALA A 190 -1.37 -13.75 -7.12
N ARG A 191 -1.67 -12.67 -6.40
CA ARG A 191 -2.23 -12.68 -5.04
C ARG A 191 -3.25 -11.57 -4.91
N ILE A 192 -4.26 -11.83 -4.08
CA ILE A 192 -5.18 -10.82 -3.56
C ILE A 192 -4.44 -9.91 -2.57
N LEU A 193 -4.63 -8.61 -2.76
CA LEU A 193 -4.19 -7.56 -1.87
C LEU A 193 -5.38 -6.90 -1.19
N TYR A 194 -5.19 -6.54 0.07
CA TYR A 194 -6.13 -5.77 0.88
C TYR A 194 -5.46 -4.45 1.22
N ILE A 195 -6.03 -3.34 0.78
CA ILE A 195 -5.55 -2.01 1.13
C ILE A 195 -6.56 -1.39 2.08
N ILE A 196 -6.12 -1.15 3.31
CA ILE A 196 -6.91 -0.51 4.36
C ILE A 196 -6.51 0.96 4.43
N LEU A 197 -7.50 1.83 4.27
CA LEU A 197 -7.31 3.26 4.06
C LEU A 197 -7.65 4.01 5.35
N ASN A 198 -6.65 4.62 5.96
CA ASN A 198 -6.83 5.55 7.07
C ASN A 198 -6.88 6.98 6.53
N LEU A 199 -7.83 7.78 6.99
CA LEU A 199 -8.03 9.15 6.54
C LEU A 199 -7.69 10.16 7.63
N HIS A 200 -6.83 11.10 7.27
CA HIS A 200 -6.33 12.16 8.13
C HIS A 200 -6.45 13.51 7.42
N ALA A 201 -6.49 14.59 8.20
CA ALA A 201 -6.27 15.93 7.67
C ALA A 201 -4.77 16.27 7.80
N ALA A 202 -4.17 16.87 6.77
CA ALA A 202 -2.78 17.30 6.86
C ALA A 202 -2.62 18.39 7.92
N ALA A 203 -1.65 18.24 8.81
CA ALA A 203 -1.37 19.19 9.89
C ALA A 203 -0.61 20.42 9.38
N SER A 204 -0.77 21.55 10.08
CA SER A 204 0.13 22.70 9.92
C SER A 204 1.30 22.59 10.89
N VAL A 205 2.44 23.18 10.55
CA VAL A 205 3.62 23.19 11.42
C VAL A 205 3.86 24.58 11.99
N ASN A 206 4.12 24.67 13.30
CA ASN A 206 4.56 25.89 13.97
C ASN A 206 5.85 25.65 14.78
N GLU A 207 6.35 26.68 15.47
CA GLU A 207 7.58 26.60 16.29
C GLU A 207 7.49 25.57 17.44
N THR A 208 6.28 25.18 17.85
CA THR A 208 6.02 24.27 18.97
C THR A 208 5.66 22.83 18.55
N GLY A 209 5.50 22.57 17.25
CA GLY A 209 5.16 21.23 16.72
C GLY A 209 4.06 21.23 15.67
N LEU A 210 3.35 20.09 15.59
CA LEU A 210 2.19 19.92 14.71
C LEU A 210 0.95 20.55 15.32
N LEU A 211 0.18 21.22 14.48
CA LEU A 211 -1.15 21.72 14.77
C LEU A 211 -2.14 20.94 13.92
N GLU A 212 -3.03 20.21 14.58
CA GLU A 212 -4.21 19.62 13.93
C GLU A 212 -5.00 20.71 13.20
N THR A 213 -5.46 20.43 11.98
CA THR A 213 -6.25 21.39 11.21
C THR A 213 -7.54 20.78 10.68
N ASN A 214 -8.64 21.49 10.89
CA ASN A 214 -9.90 21.14 10.27
C ASN A 214 -9.91 21.73 8.85
N PRO A 215 -9.91 20.91 7.79
CA PRO A 215 -9.94 21.42 6.43
C PRO A 215 -11.28 22.13 6.18
N ASN A 216 -11.23 23.30 5.53
CA ASN A 216 -12.47 24.05 5.22
C ASN A 216 -13.18 23.45 4.00
N THR A 217 -12.39 22.85 3.12
CA THR A 217 -12.86 22.14 1.94
C THR A 217 -12.45 20.68 2.02
N LEU A 218 -13.40 19.81 1.71
CA LEU A 218 -13.19 18.37 1.60
C LEU A 218 -13.05 17.97 0.14
N PRO A 219 -12.56 16.75 -0.13
CA PRO A 219 -12.43 16.24 -1.49
C PRO A 219 -13.74 16.36 -2.28
N SER A 220 -13.64 16.94 -3.47
CA SER A 220 -14.72 16.93 -4.44
C SER A 220 -14.97 15.51 -4.95
N PRO A 221 -16.15 15.22 -5.55
CA PRO A 221 -16.47 13.87 -6.03
C PRO A 221 -15.40 13.24 -6.93
N GLN A 222 -14.73 14.02 -7.79
CA GLN A 222 -13.65 13.54 -8.67
C GLN A 222 -12.32 13.28 -7.95
N ASN A 223 -12.14 13.79 -6.73
CA ASN A 223 -10.94 13.66 -5.92
C ASN A 223 -11.14 12.72 -4.72
N LEU A 224 -12.27 12.01 -4.67
CA LEU A 224 -12.48 10.95 -3.69
C LEU A 224 -11.43 9.84 -3.86
N VAL A 225 -11.08 9.19 -2.77
CA VAL A 225 -10.06 8.14 -2.72
C VAL A 225 -10.44 6.98 -3.64
N GLY A 226 -11.69 6.51 -3.60
CA GLY A 226 -12.15 5.42 -4.47
C GLY A 226 -12.04 5.77 -5.95
N GLN A 227 -12.28 7.04 -6.32
CA GLN A 227 -12.09 7.52 -7.69
C GLN A 227 -10.62 7.54 -8.12
N ALA A 228 -9.70 7.91 -7.22
CA ALA A 228 -8.27 7.87 -7.49
C ALA A 228 -7.78 6.45 -7.78
N PHE A 229 -8.27 5.46 -7.03
CA PHE A 229 -7.99 4.05 -7.28
C PHE A 229 -8.65 3.55 -8.58
N SER A 230 -9.94 3.82 -8.77
CA SER A 230 -10.72 3.26 -9.90
C SER A 230 -10.26 3.72 -11.27
N ALA A 231 -9.64 4.90 -11.34
CA ALA A 231 -9.09 5.46 -12.58
C ALA A 231 -8.15 4.50 -13.31
N ASN A 232 -7.39 3.66 -12.58
CA ASN A 232 -6.40 2.76 -13.15
C ASN A 232 -6.51 1.30 -12.69
N LEU A 233 -7.22 1.01 -11.59
CA LEU A 233 -7.23 -0.32 -10.96
C LEU A 233 -8.59 -1.01 -11.00
N SER A 234 -9.59 -0.42 -11.67
CA SER A 234 -10.97 -0.93 -11.67
C SER A 234 -11.12 -2.38 -12.14
N GLU A 235 -10.28 -2.83 -13.07
CA GLU A 235 -10.29 -4.23 -13.54
C GLU A 235 -9.87 -5.23 -12.46
N TYR A 236 -9.11 -4.82 -11.44
CA TYR A 236 -8.62 -5.69 -10.38
C TYR A 236 -9.52 -5.72 -9.15
N PHE A 237 -10.56 -4.87 -9.06
CA PHE A 237 -11.34 -4.76 -7.82
C PHE A 237 -12.32 -5.90 -7.64
N TYR A 238 -12.29 -6.50 -6.45
CA TYR A 238 -13.42 -7.20 -5.86
C TYR A 238 -14.10 -6.26 -4.86
N THR A 239 -15.35 -5.90 -5.14
CA THR A 239 -16.09 -4.81 -4.49
C THR A 239 -17.20 -5.32 -3.58
N PRO A 240 -17.82 -4.44 -2.74
CA PRO A 240 -19.02 -4.81 -1.99
C PRO A 240 -20.17 -5.31 -2.87
N ASN A 241 -20.34 -4.71 -4.05
CA ASN A 241 -21.38 -5.10 -5.00
C ASN A 241 -21.11 -6.49 -5.62
N ASP A 242 -19.84 -6.82 -5.89
CA ASP A 242 -19.46 -8.16 -6.33
C ASP A 242 -19.79 -9.21 -5.28
N LEU A 243 -19.41 -8.96 -4.02
CA LEU A 243 -19.70 -9.86 -2.92
C LEU A 243 -21.21 -10.06 -2.73
N GLN A 244 -21.98 -8.98 -2.78
CA GLN A 244 -23.43 -9.06 -2.68
C GLN A 244 -24.02 -9.86 -3.84
N SER A 245 -23.55 -9.63 -5.08
CA SER A 245 -23.99 -10.36 -6.27
C SER A 245 -23.66 -11.85 -6.18
N ASP A 246 -22.45 -12.20 -5.71
CA ASP A 246 -22.05 -13.58 -5.54
C ASP A 246 -22.90 -14.29 -4.47
N ARG A 247 -23.22 -13.59 -3.37
CA ARG A 247 -23.98 -14.11 -2.22
C ARG A 247 -25.45 -14.38 -2.50
N VAL A 248 -26.10 -13.56 -3.34
CA VAL A 248 -27.53 -13.73 -3.62
C VAL A 248 -27.83 -14.93 -4.52
N ASN A 249 -26.83 -15.42 -5.25
CA ASN A 249 -26.98 -16.59 -6.12
C ASN A 249 -25.66 -17.36 -6.25
N LEU A 250 -25.43 -18.29 -5.32
CA LEU A 250 -24.25 -19.15 -5.28
C LEU A 250 -24.13 -20.03 -6.53
N ASN A 251 -25.27 -20.46 -7.09
CA ASN A 251 -25.33 -21.30 -8.30
C ASN A 251 -24.73 -20.63 -9.53
N GLU A 252 -24.78 -19.30 -9.60
CA GLU A 252 -24.17 -18.51 -10.67
C GLU A 252 -22.77 -17.97 -10.32
N SER A 253 -22.36 -18.06 -9.04
CA SER A 253 -21.05 -17.64 -8.55
C SER A 253 -20.11 -18.83 -8.29
N TRP A 254 -19.61 -19.00 -7.07
CA TRP A 254 -18.57 -19.98 -6.74
C TRP A 254 -19.04 -21.45 -6.68
N TYR A 255 -20.31 -21.75 -6.99
CA TYR A 255 -20.75 -23.14 -7.26
C TYR A 255 -20.68 -23.52 -8.74
N LYS A 256 -20.64 -22.55 -9.66
CA LYS A 256 -20.62 -22.82 -11.11
C LYS A 256 -19.23 -23.21 -11.63
N VAL A 257 -18.21 -23.00 -10.82
CA VAL A 257 -16.81 -23.06 -11.24
C VAL A 257 -16.25 -24.47 -11.18
N ASN A 258 -15.05 -24.66 -11.73
CA ASN A 258 -14.32 -25.93 -11.60
C ASN A 258 -14.15 -26.27 -10.11
N PRO A 259 -14.26 -27.54 -9.69
CA PRO A 259 -14.08 -27.94 -8.29
C PRO A 259 -12.78 -27.45 -7.63
N ARG A 260 -11.72 -27.22 -8.40
CA ARG A 260 -10.45 -26.66 -7.88
C ARG A 260 -10.58 -25.20 -7.41
N TYR A 261 -11.61 -24.48 -7.86
CA TYR A 261 -11.86 -23.08 -7.55
C TYR A 261 -13.11 -22.87 -6.68
N LEU A 262 -13.72 -23.97 -6.23
CA LEU A 262 -14.92 -23.93 -5.43
C LEU A 262 -14.57 -23.54 -3.99
N THR A 263 -15.36 -22.63 -3.43
CA THR A 263 -15.27 -22.28 -2.02
C THR A 263 -15.79 -23.43 -1.16
N THR A 264 -14.99 -23.87 -0.18
CA THR A 264 -15.40 -24.92 0.75
C THR A 264 -16.65 -24.51 1.52
N HIS A 265 -17.71 -25.33 1.41
CA HIS A 265 -19.04 -25.05 1.96
C HIS A 265 -19.07 -24.93 3.50
N ASP A 266 -18.19 -25.62 4.22
CA ASP A 266 -18.23 -25.73 5.69
C ASP A 266 -17.97 -24.42 6.45
N TYR A 267 -17.60 -23.34 5.75
CA TYR A 267 -17.23 -22.06 6.33
C TYR A 267 -18.35 -21.02 6.35
N TYR A 268 -19.52 -21.32 5.79
CA TYR A 268 -20.63 -20.37 5.74
C TYR A 268 -21.99 -21.08 5.74
N THR A 269 -23.03 -20.30 5.95
CA THR A 269 -24.41 -20.79 5.93
C THR A 269 -25.03 -20.59 4.56
N GLU A 270 -25.75 -21.59 4.07
CA GLU A 270 -26.53 -21.47 2.84
C GLU A 270 -28.04 -21.58 3.11
N THR A 271 -28.81 -20.84 2.31
CA THR A 271 -30.26 -20.94 2.24
C THR A 271 -30.68 -21.16 0.80
N ILE A 272 -31.49 -22.19 0.58
CA ILE A 272 -32.01 -22.55 -0.74
C ILE A 272 -33.47 -22.10 -0.80
N ASP A 273 -33.81 -21.30 -1.82
CA ASP A 273 -35.17 -20.85 -2.04
C ASP A 273 -36.05 -21.90 -2.76
N LYS A 274 -37.33 -21.57 -2.95
CA LYS A 274 -38.30 -22.43 -3.65
C LYS A 274 -37.94 -22.73 -5.11
N ASP A 275 -37.12 -21.89 -5.74
CA ASP A 275 -36.71 -22.01 -7.13
C ASP A 275 -35.36 -22.75 -7.25
N GLY A 276 -34.79 -23.19 -6.12
CA GLY A 276 -33.54 -23.97 -6.06
C GLY A 276 -32.29 -23.09 -6.06
N ILE A 277 -32.41 -21.78 -5.84
CA ILE A 277 -31.29 -20.84 -5.80
C ILE A 277 -30.70 -20.86 -4.40
N ALA A 278 -29.42 -21.24 -4.30
CA ALA A 278 -28.65 -21.16 -3.07
C ALA A 278 -28.12 -19.73 -2.89
N SER A 279 -28.22 -19.22 -1.67
CA SER A 279 -27.74 -17.89 -1.27
C SER A 279 -27.08 -17.97 0.11
N SER A 280 -26.24 -16.99 0.45
CA SER A 280 -25.58 -16.93 1.74
C SER A 280 -25.55 -15.50 2.29
N ILE A 281 -25.70 -15.35 3.60
CA ILE A 281 -25.59 -14.05 4.28
C ILE A 281 -24.16 -13.76 4.75
N ASP A 282 -23.37 -14.79 5.02
CA ASP A 282 -22.06 -14.74 5.66
C ASP A 282 -20.92 -15.31 4.79
N GLY A 283 -21.24 -15.96 3.69
CA GLY A 283 -20.28 -16.60 2.80
C GLY A 283 -19.37 -15.63 2.09
N TRP A 284 -18.11 -16.00 1.93
CA TRP A 284 -17.16 -15.27 1.10
C TRP A 284 -16.60 -16.22 0.04
N PRO A 285 -16.22 -15.74 -1.14
CA PRO A 285 -15.51 -16.57 -2.09
C PRO A 285 -14.13 -16.95 -1.54
N ALA A 286 -13.56 -18.04 -2.06
CA ALA A 286 -12.17 -18.37 -1.82
C ALA A 286 -11.21 -17.56 -2.72
N GLU A 287 -9.92 -17.55 -2.36
CA GLU A 287 -8.89 -16.83 -3.13
C GLU A 287 -8.89 -17.26 -4.60
N SER A 288 -9.03 -18.56 -4.86
CA SER A 288 -9.00 -19.09 -6.23
C SER A 288 -10.15 -18.63 -7.12
N TYR A 289 -11.33 -18.38 -6.54
CA TYR A 289 -12.47 -17.85 -7.28
C TYR A 289 -12.19 -16.40 -7.72
N ILE A 290 -11.79 -15.55 -6.77
CA ILE A 290 -11.51 -14.13 -7.06
C ILE A 290 -10.34 -14.01 -8.05
N GLU A 291 -9.23 -14.71 -7.81
CA GLU A 291 -8.00 -14.59 -8.59
C GLU A 291 -8.11 -15.24 -9.97
N PHE A 292 -8.58 -16.49 -10.06
CA PHE A 292 -8.49 -17.28 -11.29
C PHE A 292 -9.77 -17.33 -12.10
N VAL A 293 -10.93 -17.11 -11.48
CA VAL A 293 -12.21 -17.06 -12.20
C VAL A 293 -12.54 -15.61 -12.54
N LEU A 294 -12.51 -14.72 -11.56
CA LEU A 294 -12.86 -13.31 -11.77
C LEU A 294 -11.70 -12.44 -12.25
N HIS A 295 -10.45 -12.91 -12.16
CA HIS A 295 -9.25 -12.15 -12.52
C HIS A 295 -9.10 -10.85 -11.70
N LYS A 296 -9.65 -10.87 -10.48
CA LYS A 296 -9.61 -9.77 -9.52
C LYS A 296 -8.54 -10.04 -8.47
N ARG A 297 -7.95 -8.97 -7.94
CA ARG A 297 -6.78 -9.05 -7.07
C ARG A 297 -6.71 -7.99 -5.99
N LEU A 298 -7.71 -7.11 -5.87
CA LEU A 298 -7.63 -5.97 -4.98
C LEU A 298 -8.96 -5.74 -4.26
N LEU A 299 -8.90 -5.70 -2.93
CA LEU A 299 -9.99 -5.26 -2.06
C LEU A 299 -9.55 -4.00 -1.33
N LEU A 300 -10.43 -3.00 -1.30
CA LEU A 300 -10.20 -1.75 -0.57
C LEU A 300 -11.14 -1.70 0.63
N GLY A 301 -10.66 -1.29 1.79
CA GLY A 301 -11.48 -1.11 2.99
C GLY A 301 -11.14 0.16 3.74
N TRP A 302 -12.12 0.72 4.45
CA TRP A 302 -11.86 1.81 5.37
C TRP A 302 -11.23 1.31 6.68
N GLY A 303 -10.23 2.03 7.16
CA GLY A 303 -9.65 1.86 8.49
C GLY A 303 -10.14 2.95 9.45
N SER A 304 -9.20 3.64 10.10
CA SER A 304 -9.50 4.78 10.97
C SER A 304 -9.75 6.05 10.17
N ILE A 305 -10.72 6.85 10.59
CA ILE A 305 -11.01 8.15 10.01
C ILE A 305 -10.95 9.17 11.13
N ASP A 306 -10.05 10.14 11.00
CA ASP A 306 -9.89 11.18 12.01
C ASP A 306 -11.15 12.03 12.15
N PRO A 307 -11.41 12.59 13.35
CA PRO A 307 -12.54 13.49 13.58
C PRO A 307 -12.61 14.66 12.59
N GLN A 308 -11.44 15.15 12.13
CA GLN A 308 -11.33 16.26 11.18
C GLN A 308 -11.83 15.90 9.78
N MET A 309 -11.81 14.61 9.46
CA MET A 309 -12.25 14.04 8.18
C MET A 309 -13.62 13.35 8.29
N SER A 310 -14.34 13.51 9.42
CA SER A 310 -15.63 12.83 9.65
C SER A 310 -16.73 13.20 8.64
N ALA A 311 -16.61 14.36 8.00
CA ALA A 311 -17.54 14.84 6.98
C ALA A 311 -17.13 14.42 5.55
N TYR A 312 -16.06 13.64 5.38
CA TYR A 312 -15.70 13.04 4.09
C TYR A 312 -16.86 12.21 3.55
N ASN A 313 -17.12 12.30 2.25
CA ASN A 313 -18.22 11.60 1.60
C ASN A 313 -17.90 10.11 1.35
N LEU A 314 -17.99 9.29 2.40
CA LEU A 314 -17.77 7.84 2.32
C LEU A 314 -18.75 7.14 1.37
N SER A 315 -20.00 7.64 1.29
CA SER A 315 -21.02 7.09 0.40
C SER A 315 -20.67 7.28 -1.09
N GLY A 316 -19.80 8.24 -1.43
CA GLY A 316 -19.31 8.41 -2.80
C GLY A 316 -18.36 7.30 -3.25
N ASP A 317 -17.78 6.55 -2.30
CA ASP A 317 -16.85 5.46 -2.55
C ASP A 317 -17.41 4.08 -2.20
N SER A 318 -18.65 3.98 -1.70
CA SER A 318 -19.19 2.73 -1.14
C SER A 318 -19.39 1.61 -2.16
N ASP A 319 -19.43 1.94 -3.46
CA ASP A 319 -19.47 0.94 -4.53
C ASP A 319 -18.12 0.25 -4.75
N ILE A 320 -17.03 0.83 -4.24
CA ILE A 320 -15.65 0.38 -4.49
C ILE A 320 -14.98 -0.06 -3.18
N ILE A 321 -15.17 0.70 -2.10
CA ILE A 321 -14.46 0.53 -0.84
C ILE A 321 -15.42 -0.07 0.20
N PHE A 322 -15.00 -1.18 0.80
CA PHE A 322 -15.72 -1.83 1.88
C PHE A 322 -15.79 -0.93 3.14
N PRO A 323 -16.91 -0.97 3.90
CA PRO A 323 -17.04 -0.20 5.11
C PRO A 323 -16.03 -0.65 6.18
N SER A 324 -15.78 0.23 7.15
CA SER A 324 -14.83 -0.05 8.24
C SER A 324 -15.22 -1.31 9.01
N GLY A 325 -14.22 -2.10 9.39
CA GLY A 325 -14.38 -3.41 10.03
C GLY A 325 -14.72 -4.56 9.08
N TYR A 326 -15.25 -4.31 7.88
CA TYR A 326 -15.74 -5.38 7.01
C TYR A 326 -14.64 -6.31 6.48
N LEU A 327 -13.46 -5.77 6.19
CA LEU A 327 -12.27 -6.54 5.78
C LEU A 327 -11.29 -6.79 6.94
N SER A 328 -11.50 -6.15 8.09
CA SER A 328 -10.54 -6.06 9.19
C SER A 328 -11.27 -6.28 10.51
N ASN A 329 -11.75 -7.51 10.76
CA ASN A 329 -12.45 -7.81 12.01
C ASN A 329 -11.47 -8.24 13.12
N GLU A 330 -11.20 -7.30 14.03
CA GLU A 330 -10.83 -7.48 15.46
C GLU A 330 -9.34 -7.47 15.86
N ILE A 331 -8.71 -6.28 15.95
CA ILE A 331 -7.28 -6.08 16.27
C ILE A 331 -6.81 -6.70 17.62
N LEU A 332 -6.19 -7.88 17.62
CA LEU A 332 -5.13 -8.38 18.51
C LEU A 332 -3.80 -7.65 18.26
N GLU A 333 -3.62 -6.48 18.88
CA GLU A 333 -2.29 -5.89 19.02
C GLU A 333 -1.45 -6.84 19.88
N THR A 334 -0.35 -7.36 19.34
CA THR A 334 0.57 -8.20 20.12
C THR A 334 1.87 -7.43 20.31
N ASP A 335 2.17 -7.05 21.55
CA ASP A 335 3.43 -6.42 21.91
C ASP A 335 4.53 -7.50 21.92
N VAL A 336 5.50 -7.39 21.02
CA VAL A 336 6.54 -8.40 20.78
C VAL A 336 7.42 -8.60 22.02
N GLU A 337 7.53 -7.58 22.88
CA GLU A 337 8.31 -7.64 24.13
C GLU A 337 7.67 -8.50 25.23
N GLN A 338 6.40 -8.88 25.09
CA GLN A 338 5.70 -9.75 26.05
C GLN A 338 5.60 -11.22 25.62
N LEU A 339 6.12 -11.59 24.44
CA LEU A 339 5.97 -12.94 23.89
C LEU A 339 6.97 -13.94 24.48
N ASN A 340 6.97 -14.11 25.81
CA ASN A 340 7.93 -14.99 26.50
C ASN A 340 7.52 -16.47 26.56
N GLN A 341 6.32 -16.85 26.11
CA GLN A 341 5.90 -18.22 25.76
C GLN A 341 4.39 -18.25 25.44
N GLY A 342 3.99 -18.87 24.32
CA GLY A 342 2.59 -19.21 24.02
C GLY A 342 2.15 -18.87 22.59
N CYS A 343 1.31 -19.73 21.99
CA CYS A 343 0.64 -19.44 20.73
C CYS A 343 -0.35 -18.27 20.89
N LEU A 344 -0.58 -17.51 19.81
CA LEU A 344 -1.55 -16.40 19.71
C LEU A 344 -3.03 -16.80 19.94
N TRP A 345 -3.29 -18.05 20.33
CA TRP A 345 -4.62 -18.58 20.59
C TRP A 345 -4.92 -18.45 22.08
N PRO A 346 -5.96 -17.68 22.50
CA PRO A 346 -6.37 -17.64 23.89
C PRO A 346 -6.73 -19.05 24.36
N SER A 347 -6.02 -19.56 25.37
CA SER A 347 -6.25 -20.89 25.98
C SER A 347 -7.67 -21.08 26.53
N ASP A 348 -8.41 -19.99 26.66
CA ASP A 348 -9.70 -19.91 27.33
C ASP A 348 -10.86 -20.11 26.34
N ARG A 349 -10.56 -20.30 25.04
CA ARG A 349 -11.53 -20.54 23.97
C ARG A 349 -11.11 -21.73 23.09
N PRO A 350 -11.44 -22.97 23.49
CA PRO A 350 -11.12 -24.18 22.73
C PRO A 350 -12.04 -24.43 21.52
N GLU A 351 -13.04 -23.59 21.30
CA GLU A 351 -13.95 -23.65 20.14
C GLU A 351 -13.39 -22.81 18.99
N ILE A 352 -13.54 -23.29 17.75
CA ILE A 352 -13.32 -22.49 16.54
C ILE A 352 -14.33 -21.34 16.62
N ASN A 353 -13.86 -20.18 17.05
CA ASN A 353 -14.69 -19.03 17.34
C ASN A 353 -15.42 -18.58 16.05
N PRO A 354 -16.75 -18.34 16.07
CA PRO A 354 -17.42 -17.65 14.96
C PRO A 354 -16.94 -16.19 14.79
N SER A 355 -16.15 -15.63 15.72
CA SER A 355 -15.40 -14.40 15.46
C SER A 355 -14.32 -14.67 14.40
N ASN A 356 -14.46 -14.04 13.24
CA ASN A 356 -13.50 -14.00 12.14
C ASN A 356 -12.13 -13.40 12.58
N LEU A 357 -11.33 -14.16 13.34
CA LEU A 357 -9.97 -13.78 13.72
C LEU A 357 -8.99 -14.14 12.59
N SER A 358 -9.03 -13.37 11.50
CA SER A 358 -8.22 -13.63 10.30
C SER A 358 -7.01 -12.71 10.13
N TRP A 359 -6.60 -11.99 11.17
CA TRP A 359 -5.58 -10.95 11.04
C TRP A 359 -4.70 -10.89 12.30
N ALA A 360 -3.46 -10.46 12.10
CA ALA A 360 -2.47 -10.13 13.12
C ALA A 360 -1.61 -8.99 12.55
N ILE A 361 -1.33 -7.97 13.36
CA ILE A 361 -0.47 -6.84 12.98
C ILE A 361 0.89 -7.07 13.63
N MET A 362 1.95 -6.94 12.83
CA MET A 362 3.30 -6.85 13.37
C MET A 362 3.65 -5.36 13.53
N THR A 363 3.78 -4.91 14.77
CA THR A 363 4.36 -3.60 15.09
C THR A 363 5.87 -3.75 15.15
N THR A 364 6.61 -2.96 14.36
CA THR A 364 8.06 -2.88 14.51
C THR A 364 8.36 -2.04 15.74
N PRO A 365 9.16 -2.53 16.71
CA PRO A 365 9.49 -1.75 17.89
C PRO A 365 10.20 -0.45 17.47
N SER A 366 9.83 0.66 18.11
CA SER A 366 10.55 1.92 17.98
C SER A 366 11.96 1.73 18.53
N ASN A 367 12.97 2.14 17.75
CA ASN A 367 14.39 2.04 18.11
C ASN A 367 14.71 2.63 19.49
N GLU A 368 14.77 1.78 20.51
CA GLU A 368 15.75 1.91 21.60
C GLU A 368 16.82 0.83 21.40
N GLU A 369 18.05 1.33 21.23
CA GLU A 369 19.35 0.66 21.11
C GLU A 369 19.36 -0.89 21.06
N HIS A 370 19.47 -1.45 19.86
CA HIS A 370 20.07 -2.77 19.70
C HIS A 370 21.57 -2.64 19.36
N PRO A 371 22.46 -3.28 20.13
CA PRO A 371 23.89 -3.28 19.82
C PRO A 371 24.15 -4.10 18.53
N PRO A 372 25.25 -3.80 17.81
CA PRO A 372 25.52 -4.39 16.51
C PRO A 372 25.74 -5.90 16.62
N PHE A 373 25.21 -6.61 15.62
CA PHE A 373 25.35 -8.05 15.43
C PHE A 373 26.81 -8.41 15.12
N ASN A 374 27.64 -8.57 16.16
CA ASN A 374 28.97 -9.12 16.00
C ASN A 374 28.91 -10.64 16.01
N GLN A 375 29.34 -11.21 14.88
CA GLN A 375 29.84 -12.57 14.79
C GLN A 375 30.94 -12.78 15.84
N GLU A 376 30.72 -13.65 16.83
CA GLU A 376 31.72 -14.61 17.31
C GLU A 376 31.16 -15.46 18.45
N SER A 377 31.12 -16.78 18.23
CA SER A 377 31.17 -17.77 19.31
C SER A 377 31.87 -19.01 18.77
N LYS A 378 33.20 -18.89 18.64
CA LYS A 378 34.09 -20.03 18.77
C LYS A 378 34.61 -20.03 20.20
N ASN A 379 34.61 -21.23 20.77
CA ASN A 379 35.15 -21.63 22.07
C ASN A 379 34.18 -21.55 23.23
N GLU A 380 33.58 -22.69 23.55
CA GLU A 380 33.64 -23.12 24.94
C GLU A 380 33.95 -24.61 25.08
N HIS A 381 34.84 -24.86 26.03
CA HIS A 381 35.61 -26.07 26.25
C HIS A 381 34.79 -27.22 26.86
N HIS A 382 35.21 -28.43 26.50
CA HIS A 382 34.97 -29.69 27.21
C HIS A 382 34.88 -29.53 28.75
N LYS A 383 33.73 -29.92 29.31
CA LYS A 383 33.62 -30.24 30.74
C LYS A 383 33.24 -31.71 30.91
N LYS A 384 34.15 -32.44 31.57
CA LYS A 384 34.09 -33.87 31.91
C LYS A 384 32.89 -34.22 32.79
N LEU A 385 32.29 -35.38 32.52
CA LEU A 385 31.47 -36.14 33.47
C LEU A 385 32.29 -36.58 34.70
N PRO A 386 31.70 -36.60 35.91
CA PRO A 386 32.15 -37.45 36.99
C PRO A 386 31.32 -38.76 37.04
N ASN A 387 32.03 -39.89 37.09
CA ASN A 387 31.50 -41.19 37.50
C ASN A 387 31.13 -41.16 38.98
N LEU A 388 30.03 -41.83 39.34
CA LEU A 388 29.83 -42.40 40.65
C LEU A 388 29.24 -43.81 40.50
N THR A 389 29.97 -44.72 41.14
CA THR A 389 29.74 -46.13 41.47
C THR A 389 28.38 -46.47 42.05
#